data_AF-A0A438HZU7-F1
#
_entry.id   AF-A0A438HZU7-F1
#
_cell.length_a   1.000
_cell.length_b   1.000
_cell.length_c   1.000
_cell.angle_alpha   90.00
_cell.angle_beta   90.00
_cell.angle_gamma   90.00
#
_symmetry.space_group_name_H-M   'P 1'
#
loop_
_entity.id
_entity.type
_entity.pdbx_description
1 polymer ?
#
loop_
_entity_poly.entity_id
_entity_poly.type
_entity_poly.pdbx_seq_one_letter_code
_entity_poly.pdbx_strand_id
1 'polypeptide(L)'
;MELFYLLCSILSAFFTSLVLSCLLPFRALLRCLCSSRSVGSSAATGEDPVSLYEGTVWHERRRPVHHSFRYAVRYALVDIDSAPNVLPDHLSGDEARRIAGTTGPVYGFLLTIPPSVGYEQNPLSLYYCYDLAASTQNLKQCIAEVCNPSTSA
;
A
#
# COMPACT_ATOMS: atom_id res chain seq x y z
N MET A 1 -29.26 -31.85 13.34
CA MET A 1 -27.91 -31.99 12.79
C MET A 1 -27.25 -30.63 12.55
N GLU A 2 -27.93 -29.67 11.92
CA GLU A 2 -27.36 -28.34 11.60
C GLU A 2 -26.90 -27.52 12.81
N LEU A 3 -27.65 -27.55 13.93
CA LEU A 3 -27.27 -26.85 15.16
C LEU A 3 -25.91 -27.33 15.72
N PHE A 4 -25.64 -28.63 15.62
CA PHE A 4 -24.38 -29.21 16.08
C PHE A 4 -23.22 -28.79 15.17
N TYR A 5 -23.43 -28.80 13.84
CA TYR A 5 -22.45 -28.28 12.89
C TYR A 5 -22.15 -26.79 13.09
N LEU A 6 -23.18 -25.99 13.34
CA LEU A 6 -23.04 -24.57 13.64
C LEU A 6 -22.23 -24.35 14.92
N LEU A 7 -22.53 -25.08 15.99
CA LEU A 7 -21.81 -24.98 17.26
C LEU A 7 -20.33 -25.39 17.09
N CYS A 8 -20.07 -26.51 16.40
CA CYS A 8 -18.71 -26.95 16.10
C CYS A 8 -17.95 -25.92 15.25
N SER A 9 -18.62 -25.29 14.28
CA SER A 9 -18.02 -24.24 13.44
C SER A 9 -17.67 -22.99 14.25
N ILE A 10 -18.58 -22.53 15.12
CA ILE A 10 -18.34 -21.38 16.01
C ILE A 10 -17.18 -21.67 16.96
N LEU A 11 -17.17 -22.83 17.60
CA LEU A 11 -16.08 -23.23 18.49
C LEU A 11 -14.74 -23.32 17.74
N SER A 12 -14.73 -23.92 16.54
CA SER A 12 -13.53 -24.00 15.70
C SER A 12 -13.01 -22.61 15.30
N ALA A 13 -13.89 -21.71 14.86
CA ALA A 13 -13.52 -20.33 14.53
C ALA A 13 -13.00 -19.57 15.77
N PHE A 14 -13.61 -19.77 16.93
CA PHE A 14 -13.17 -19.18 18.20
C PHE A 14 -11.77 -19.66 18.59
N PHE A 15 -11.51 -20.97 18.59
CA PHE A 15 -10.20 -21.50 18.95
C PHE A 15 -9.12 -21.13 17.94
N THR A 16 -9.42 -21.17 16.64
CA THR A 16 -8.46 -20.79 15.58
C THR A 16 -8.10 -19.30 15.67
N SER A 17 -9.09 -18.43 15.82
CA SER A 17 -8.84 -16.99 16.02
C SER A 17 -8.08 -16.70 17.31
N LEU A 18 -8.41 -17.37 18.43
CA LEU A 18 -7.68 -17.25 19.70
C LEU A 18 -6.20 -17.64 19.52
N VAL A 19 -5.93 -18.79 18.88
CA VAL A 19 -4.55 -19.25 18.63
C VAL A 19 -3.80 -18.26 17.72
N LEU A 20 -4.40 -17.84 16.60
CA LEU A 20 -3.79 -16.87 15.69
C LEU A 20 -3.51 -15.53 16.38
N SER A 21 -4.45 -15.05 17.20
CA SER A 21 -4.30 -13.81 17.96
C SER A 21 -3.17 -13.90 18.98
N CYS A 22 -3.02 -15.04 19.67
CA CYS A 22 -1.91 -15.27 20.60
C CYS A 22 -0.56 -15.41 19.87
N LEU A 23 -0.54 -15.88 18.62
CA LEU A 23 0.68 -15.99 17.81
C LEU A 23 1.18 -14.64 17.29
N LEU A 24 0.32 -13.65 17.09
CA LEU A 24 0.71 -12.31 16.61
C LEU A 24 1.73 -11.59 17.51
N PRO A 25 1.52 -11.42 18.83
CA PRO A 25 2.50 -10.78 19.70
C PRO A 25 3.78 -11.61 19.79
N PHE A 26 3.68 -12.94 19.77
CA PHE A 26 4.86 -13.81 19.75
C PHE A 26 5.71 -13.61 18.47
N ARG A 27 5.07 -13.52 17.30
CA ARG A 27 5.75 -13.19 16.03
C ARG A 27 6.34 -11.78 16.06
N ALA A 28 5.63 -10.80 16.61
CA ALA A 28 6.12 -9.44 16.73
C ALA A 28 7.32 -9.35 17.68
N LEU A 29 7.29 -10.09 18.79
CA LEU A 29 8.35 -10.14 19.79
C LEU A 29 9.57 -10.90 19.23
N LEU A 30 9.36 -12.00 18.51
CA LEU A 30 10.42 -12.68 17.75
C LEU A 30 11.03 -11.78 16.68
N ARG A 31 10.21 -11.03 15.92
CA ARG A 31 10.73 -10.03 14.97
C ARG A 31 11.56 -8.96 15.70
N CYS A 32 11.10 -8.46 16.84
CA CYS A 32 11.84 -7.46 17.61
C CYS A 32 13.16 -8.01 18.17
N LEU A 33 13.18 -9.27 18.61
CA LEU A 33 14.37 -9.93 19.17
C LEU A 33 15.36 -10.35 18.09
N CYS A 34 14.89 -10.78 16.91
CA CYS A 34 15.72 -11.20 15.79
C CYS A 34 16.09 -10.03 14.85
N SER A 35 15.39 -8.90 14.93
CA SER A 35 15.74 -7.65 14.25
C SER A 35 16.82 -6.91 15.04
N SER A 36 17.86 -7.65 15.41
CA SER A 36 19.16 -7.10 15.75
C SER A 36 19.69 -6.38 14.51
N ARG A 37 19.56 -5.05 14.49
CA ARG A 37 20.29 -4.09 13.65
C ARG A 37 21.22 -4.74 12.62
N SER A 38 20.76 -4.88 11.38
CA SER A 38 21.64 -4.59 10.25
C SER A 38 21.62 -3.07 10.04
N VAL A 39 22.32 -2.33 10.91
CA VAL A 39 22.90 -1.04 10.49
C VAL A 39 24.05 -1.42 9.55
N GLY A 40 23.68 -1.89 8.37
CA GLY A 40 24.59 -2.10 7.26
C GLY A 40 24.81 -0.73 6.66
N SER A 41 25.97 -0.15 6.98
CA SER A 41 26.50 1.02 6.31
C SER A 41 26.48 0.80 4.80
N SER A 42 25.60 1.49 4.09
CA SER A 42 25.71 1.69 2.65
C SER A 42 25.45 3.17 2.40
N ALA A 43 26.55 3.92 2.53
CA ALA A 43 26.65 5.30 2.13
C ALA A 43 26.51 5.38 0.60
N ALA A 44 25.28 5.55 0.12
CA ALA A 44 24.95 6.08 -1.20
C ALA A 44 23.49 6.55 -1.15
N THR A 45 23.28 7.84 -0.86
CA THR A 45 21.98 8.57 -0.84
C THR A 45 20.83 7.83 -0.15
N GLY A 46 20.79 7.97 1.19
CA GLY A 46 19.79 7.34 2.05
C GLY A 46 18.43 8.03 1.97
N GLU A 47 17.54 7.47 1.16
CA GLU A 47 16.10 7.67 1.29
C GLU A 47 15.48 6.31 1.62
N ASP A 48 14.65 6.27 2.67
CA ASP A 48 13.86 5.08 2.97
C ASP A 48 12.95 4.78 1.77
N PRO A 49 12.86 3.52 1.29
CA PRO A 49 12.07 3.18 0.10
C PRO A 49 10.57 3.39 0.30
N VAL A 50 10.14 3.69 1.53
CA VAL A 50 8.74 3.95 1.89
C VAL A 50 8.68 5.15 2.83
N SER A 51 7.88 6.15 2.45
CA SER A 51 7.50 7.28 3.30
C SER A 51 6.01 7.23 3.62
N LEU A 52 5.63 7.37 4.89
CA LEU A 52 4.23 7.33 5.33
C LEU A 52 3.70 8.76 5.58
N TYR A 53 2.53 9.05 5.05
CA TYR A 53 1.86 10.34 5.16
C TYR A 53 0.50 10.17 5.83
N GLU A 54 0.28 10.93 6.89
CA GLU A 54 -1.07 11.12 7.44
C GLU A 54 -1.71 12.32 6.77
N GLY A 55 -2.96 12.17 6.35
CA GLY A 55 -3.65 13.19 5.58
C GLY A 55 -5.15 13.15 5.81
N THR A 56 -5.83 14.03 5.09
CA THR A 56 -7.27 14.12 5.11
C THR A 56 -7.78 14.30 3.70
N VAL A 57 -8.63 13.38 3.23
CA VAL A 57 -9.27 13.50 1.92
C VAL A 57 -10.58 14.25 2.07
N TRP A 58 -10.79 15.21 1.18
CA TRP A 58 -12.04 15.94 1.05
C TRP A 58 -12.70 15.58 -0.28
N HIS A 59 -13.91 15.05 -0.20
CA HIS A 59 -14.74 14.77 -1.37
C HIS A 59 -15.87 15.78 -1.44
N GLU A 60 -16.10 16.32 -2.64
CA GLU A 60 -17.20 17.23 -2.92
C GLU A 60 -17.86 16.83 -4.25
N ARG A 61 -19.12 16.41 -4.18
CA ARG A 61 -19.99 16.23 -5.33
C ARG A 61 -20.87 17.48 -5.45
N ARG A 62 -20.77 18.17 -6.59
CA ARG A 62 -21.48 19.46 -6.80
C ARG A 62 -22.86 19.33 -7.43
N ARG A 63 -23.16 18.22 -8.13
CA ARG A 63 -24.43 17.97 -8.83
C ARG A 63 -24.85 16.50 -8.83
N PRO A 64 -26.16 16.20 -8.95
CA PRO A 64 -27.28 17.14 -8.99
C PRO A 64 -27.57 17.80 -7.62
N VAL A 65 -27.32 17.10 -6.52
CA VAL A 65 -27.39 17.62 -5.15
C VAL A 65 -25.97 17.74 -4.60
N HIS A 66 -25.70 18.80 -3.83
CA HIS A 66 -24.41 19.04 -3.21
C HIS A 66 -24.21 18.11 -2.01
N HIS A 67 -23.12 17.36 -2.03
CA HIS A 67 -22.69 16.52 -0.92
C HIS A 67 -21.18 16.65 -0.77
N SER A 68 -20.72 16.92 0.45
CA SER A 68 -19.30 16.93 0.77
C SER A 68 -19.03 16.17 2.04
N PHE A 69 -17.93 15.44 2.08
CA PHE A 69 -17.48 14.73 3.28
C PHE A 69 -15.96 14.71 3.35
N ARG A 70 -15.43 14.51 4.55
CA ARG A 70 -14.01 14.55 4.84
C ARG A 70 -13.63 13.43 5.79
N TYR A 71 -12.55 12.73 5.52
CA TYR A 71 -12.09 11.62 6.35
C TYR A 71 -10.56 11.55 6.39
N ALA A 72 -10.03 11.02 7.50
CA ALA A 72 -8.61 10.80 7.68
C ALA A 72 -8.14 9.64 6.81
N VAL A 73 -6.92 9.76 6.29
CA VAL A 73 -6.26 8.75 5.45
C VAL A 73 -4.81 8.60 5.85
N ARG A 74 -4.25 7.45 5.51
CA ARG A 74 -2.81 7.17 5.65
C ARG A 74 -2.30 6.66 4.33
N TYR A 75 -1.46 7.44 3.69
CA TYR A 75 -0.83 7.11 2.42
C TYR A 75 0.59 6.61 2.65
N ALA A 76 1.02 5.69 1.80
CA ALA A 76 2.42 5.31 1.64
C ALA A 76 2.89 5.81 0.27
N LEU A 77 4.02 6.53 0.26
CA LEU A 77 4.80 6.80 -0.93
C LEU A 77 5.90 5.77 -1.00
N VAL A 78 5.84 4.89 -1.98
CA VAL A 78 6.72 3.73 -2.14
C VAL A 78 7.57 3.94 -3.39
N ASP A 79 8.88 3.79 -3.26
CA ASP A 79 9.78 3.60 -4.40
C ASP A 79 9.62 2.17 -4.94
N ILE A 80 8.87 2.03 -6.03
CA ILE A 80 8.52 0.73 -6.61
C ILE A 80 9.69 0.06 -7.32
N ASP A 81 10.77 0.79 -7.63
CA ASP A 81 11.98 0.21 -8.24
C ASP A 81 12.91 -0.39 -7.19
N SER A 82 13.00 0.26 -6.02
CA SER A 82 13.75 -0.28 -4.88
C SER A 82 12.99 -1.39 -4.14
N ALA A 83 11.66 -1.43 -4.28
CA ALA A 83 10.81 -2.31 -3.48
C ALA A 83 9.70 -3.00 -4.32
N PRO A 84 10.05 -3.83 -5.32
CA PRO A 84 9.11 -4.35 -6.32
C PRO A 84 8.02 -5.29 -5.79
N ASN A 85 8.19 -5.84 -4.58
CA ASN A 85 7.25 -6.80 -3.97
C ASN A 85 6.53 -6.26 -2.72
N VAL A 86 6.55 -4.96 -2.45
CA VAL A 86 5.97 -4.41 -1.20
C VAL A 86 4.45 -4.44 -1.20
N LEU A 87 3.81 -4.30 -2.36
CA LEU A 87 2.37 -4.28 -2.45
C LEU A 87 1.90 -5.15 -3.64
N PRO A 88 1.05 -6.16 -3.39
CA PRO A 88 0.40 -6.91 -4.46
C PRO A 88 -0.56 -6.02 -5.24
N ASP A 89 -0.88 -6.42 -6.47
CA ASP A 89 -1.94 -5.82 -7.31
C ASP A 89 -1.71 -4.38 -7.82
N HIS A 90 -0.47 -3.88 -7.76
CA HIS A 90 -0.07 -2.61 -8.37
C HIS A 90 0.78 -2.79 -9.63
N LEU A 91 0.77 -1.79 -10.51
CA LEU A 91 1.69 -1.72 -11.65
C LEU A 91 3.14 -1.78 -11.18
N SER A 92 3.96 -2.56 -11.89
CA SER A 92 5.41 -2.53 -11.70
C SER A 92 6.00 -1.22 -12.23
N GLY A 93 7.21 -0.86 -11.78
CA GLY A 93 7.93 0.30 -12.30
C GLY A 93 8.09 0.28 -13.82
N ASP A 94 8.38 -0.90 -14.39
CA ASP A 94 8.51 -1.07 -15.84
C ASP A 94 7.20 -0.86 -16.59
N GLU A 95 6.08 -1.32 -16.03
CA GLU A 95 4.76 -1.13 -16.63
C GLU A 95 4.36 0.35 -16.60
N ALA A 96 4.56 1.02 -15.46
CA ALA A 96 4.29 2.44 -15.31
C ALA A 96 5.14 3.27 -16.30
N ARG A 97 6.42 2.95 -16.47
CA ARG A 97 7.30 3.60 -17.46
C ARG A 97 6.83 3.40 -18.89
N ARG A 98 6.40 2.18 -19.23
CA ARG A 98 5.90 1.85 -20.57
C ARG A 98 4.66 2.68 -20.90
N ILE A 99 3.74 2.83 -19.95
CA ILE A 99 2.53 3.65 -20.08
C ILE A 99 2.88 5.15 -20.17
N ALA A 100 3.85 5.61 -19.37
CA ALA A 100 4.27 7.01 -19.34
C ALA A 100 5.21 7.42 -20.49
N GLY A 101 5.72 6.48 -21.29
CA GLY A 101 6.72 6.77 -22.33
C GLY A 101 8.01 7.37 -21.77
N THR A 102 8.45 6.93 -20.58
CA THR A 102 9.70 7.35 -19.93
C THR A 102 10.78 6.27 -20.10
N THR A 103 12.03 6.68 -20.29
CA THR A 103 13.14 5.77 -20.64
C THR A 103 14.28 5.78 -19.60
N GLY A 104 14.17 6.59 -18.55
CA GLY A 104 15.24 6.70 -17.55
C GLY A 104 15.19 5.61 -16.46
N PRO A 105 16.33 5.28 -15.82
CA PRO A 105 16.37 4.59 -14.53
C PRO A 105 15.81 5.55 -13.49
N VAL A 106 14.51 5.45 -13.25
CA VAL A 106 13.77 6.49 -12.55
C VAL A 106 12.84 5.86 -11.55
N TYR A 107 13.18 6.12 -10.28
CA TYR A 107 12.37 6.06 -9.06
C TYR A 107 10.88 6.31 -9.36
N GLY A 108 10.16 5.24 -9.67
CA GLY A 108 8.72 5.27 -9.75
C GLY A 108 8.16 5.39 -8.34
N PHE A 109 7.65 6.57 -7.97
CA PHE A 109 6.99 6.70 -6.68
C PHE A 109 5.51 6.38 -6.82
N LEU A 110 5.05 5.38 -6.08
CA LEU A 110 3.64 5.03 -5.92
C LEU A 110 3.11 5.64 -4.64
N LEU A 111 2.13 6.54 -4.75
CA LEU A 111 1.33 7.02 -3.63
C LEU A 111 0.03 6.21 -3.56
N THR A 112 -0.13 5.42 -2.51
CA THR A 112 -1.25 4.48 -2.34
C THR A 112 -1.65 4.32 -0.88
N ILE A 113 -2.88 3.86 -0.63
CA ILE A 113 -3.32 3.45 0.71
C ILE A 113 -3.10 1.93 0.81
N PRO A 114 -2.13 1.45 1.62
CA PRO A 114 -1.85 0.03 1.73
C PRO A 114 -3.06 -0.73 2.32
N PRO A 115 -3.26 -2.00 1.94
CA PRO A 115 -4.36 -2.81 2.44
C PRO A 115 -4.28 -2.96 3.96
N SER A 116 -5.43 -2.89 4.63
CA SER A 116 -5.53 -2.96 6.08
C SER A 116 -6.57 -3.98 6.49
N VAL A 117 -6.18 -4.93 7.35
CA VAL A 117 -7.07 -5.97 7.89
C VAL A 117 -7.82 -6.76 6.81
N GLY A 118 -7.17 -6.97 5.65
CA GLY A 118 -7.76 -7.67 4.50
C GLY A 118 -8.71 -6.84 3.64
N TYR A 119 -8.87 -5.54 3.93
CA TYR A 119 -9.64 -4.62 3.12
C TYR A 119 -8.74 -3.65 2.38
N GLU A 120 -9.02 -3.46 1.10
CA GLU A 120 -8.40 -2.43 0.29
C GLU A 120 -9.37 -1.26 0.14
N GLN A 121 -9.13 -0.20 0.92
CA GLN A 121 -9.87 1.06 0.83
C GLN A 121 -9.00 2.11 0.16
N ASN A 122 -8.58 1.80 -1.06
CA ASN A 122 -7.73 2.65 -1.87
C ASN A 122 -8.49 3.16 -3.10
N PRO A 123 -9.08 4.36 -3.05
CA PRO A 123 -9.88 4.87 -4.16
C PRO A 123 -9.02 5.28 -5.37
N LEU A 124 -7.71 5.47 -5.18
CA LEU A 124 -6.80 5.99 -6.20
C LEU A 124 -5.33 5.72 -5.83
N SER A 125 -4.63 5.05 -6.72
CA SER A 125 -3.17 4.92 -6.71
C SER A 125 -2.55 5.90 -7.71
N LEU A 126 -1.54 6.65 -7.28
CA LEU A 126 -0.84 7.62 -8.14
C LEU A 126 0.61 7.20 -8.36
N TYR A 127 1.02 7.08 -9.62
CA TYR A 127 2.40 6.80 -10.02
C TYR A 127 3.03 8.08 -10.56
N TYR A 128 4.11 8.54 -9.93
CA TYR A 128 4.89 9.68 -10.37
C TYR A 128 6.06 9.20 -11.22
N CYS A 129 6.02 9.50 -12.52
CA CYS A 129 7.05 9.11 -13.48
C CYS A 129 7.90 10.32 -13.87
N TYR A 130 9.19 10.28 -13.51
CA TYR A 130 10.15 11.33 -13.86
C TYR A 130 10.89 11.01 -15.16
N ASP A 131 11.46 12.03 -15.79
CA ASP A 131 12.41 11.87 -16.90
C ASP A 131 13.84 12.18 -16.44
N LEU A 132 14.82 11.50 -17.03
CA LEU A 132 16.23 11.67 -16.72
C LEU A 132 16.87 12.65 -17.72
N ALA A 133 16.43 13.91 -17.72
CA ALA A 133 17.17 14.98 -18.36
C ALA A 133 18.22 15.50 -17.35
N ALA A 134 19.49 15.16 -17.58
CA ALA A 134 20.69 15.46 -16.79
C ALA A 134 20.52 16.54 -15.67
N SER A 135 20.74 16.11 -14.42
CA SER A 135 20.76 16.89 -13.16
C SER A 135 19.43 17.29 -12.50
N THR A 136 18.28 17.27 -13.18
CA THR A 136 17.00 17.61 -12.52
C THR A 136 15.96 16.52 -12.72
N GLN A 137 15.45 15.96 -11.61
CA GLN A 137 14.27 15.09 -11.62
C GLN A 137 13.06 15.92 -12.07
N ASN A 138 12.72 15.84 -13.35
CA ASN A 138 11.55 16.53 -13.89
C ASN A 138 10.39 15.53 -13.95
N LEU A 139 9.29 15.84 -13.25
CA LEU A 139 8.08 15.02 -13.29
C LEU A 139 7.46 15.15 -14.69
N LYS A 140 7.51 14.08 -15.47
CA LYS A 140 7.01 14.07 -16.85
C LYS A 140 5.52 13.75 -16.89
N GLN A 141 5.12 12.74 -16.15
CA GLN A 141 3.76 12.22 -16.19
C GLN A 141 3.35 11.60 -14.86
N CYS A 142 2.07 11.75 -14.52
CA CYS A 142 1.42 11.02 -13.46
C CYS A 142 0.43 10.03 -14.05
N ILE A 143 0.47 8.78 -13.61
CA ILE A 143 -0.55 7.78 -13.92
C ILE A 143 -1.47 7.66 -12.71
N ALA A 144 -2.77 7.76 -12.95
CA ALA A 144 -3.79 7.56 -11.93
C ALA A 144 -4.49 6.24 -12.19
N GLU A 145 -4.23 5.26 -11.34
CA GLU A 145 -4.90 3.98 -11.35
C GLU A 145 -6.10 4.04 -10.40
N VAL A 146 -7.29 3.85 -10.97
CA VAL A 146 -8.54 3.81 -10.20
C VAL A 146 -8.85 2.35 -9.89
N CYS A 147 -8.58 1.93 -8.66
CA CYS A 147 -9.10 0.67 -8.17
C CYS A 147 -10.58 0.89 -7.83
N ASN A 148 -11.48 0.42 -8.70
CA ASN A 148 -12.83 0.16 -8.25
C ASN A 148 -12.73 -1.08 -7.36
N PRO A 149 -13.04 -1.00 -6.05
CA PRO A 149 -13.11 -2.19 -5.23
C PRO A 149 -14.26 -3.04 -5.78
N SER A 150 -13.95 -3.95 -6.70
CA SER A 150 -14.86 -5.04 -7.02
C SER A 150 -14.99 -5.82 -5.73
N THR A 151 -16.19 -5.88 -5.21
CA THR A 151 -16.55 -6.78 -4.13
C THR A 151 -16.35 -8.20 -4.67
N SER A 152 -15.12 -8.73 -4.61
CA SER A 152 -14.89 -10.16 -4.78
C SER A 152 -15.43 -10.82 -3.52
N ALA A 153 -16.68 -11.26 -3.62
CA ALA A 153 -17.37 -12.12 -2.67
C ALA A 153 -16.72 -13.50 -2.61
#